data_AF-A0A6I7XKF0-F1
#
_entry.id   AF-A0A6I7XKF0-F1
#
_cell.length_a   1.000
_cell.length_b   1.000
_cell.length_c   1.000
_cell.angle_alpha   90.00
_cell.angle_beta   90.00
_cell.angle_gamma   90.00
#
_symmetry.space_group_name_H-M   'P 1'
#
loop_
_entity.id
_entity.type
_entity.pdbx_description
1 polymer ?
#
loop_
_entity_poly.entity_id
_entity_poly.type
_entity_poly.pdbx_seq_one_letter_code
_entity_poly.pdbx_strand_id
1 'polypeptide(L)' 'MSETPKGKIFGVNMSAEEITLGTDGSVIINNPALAELVKAAQLHTVTELMSARDVNVGCPTGNVYKCSGTLE' A
#
# COMPACT_ATOMS: atom_id res chain seq x y z
N MET A 1 -17.05 30.93 -16.87
CA MET A 1 -16.99 29.46 -16.79
C MET A 1 -16.86 29.11 -15.33
N SER A 2 -17.85 28.46 -14.72
CA SER A 2 -17.78 28.03 -13.32
C SER A 2 -17.10 26.66 -13.29
N GLU A 3 -15.87 26.59 -12.77
CA GLU A 3 -15.22 25.31 -12.53
C GLU A 3 -15.98 24.54 -11.44
N THR A 4 -16.39 23.32 -11.75
CA THR A 4 -16.99 22.41 -10.79
C THR A 4 -15.99 22.19 -9.64
N PRO A 5 -16.38 22.36 -8.37
CA PRO A 5 -15.44 22.21 -7.26
C PRO A 5 -14.89 20.79 -7.22
N LYS A 6 -13.58 20.65 -7.44
CA LYS A 6 -12.87 19.38 -7.32
C LYS A 6 -12.71 19.06 -5.84
N GLY A 7 -13.29 17.94 -5.40
CA GLY A 7 -13.02 17.40 -4.07
C GLY A 7 -11.57 16.95 -3.95
N LYS A 8 -11.05 16.82 -2.73
CA LYS A 8 -9.72 16.23 -2.51
C LYS A 8 -9.86 14.94 -1.71
N ILE A 9 -9.27 13.86 -2.22
CA ILE A 9 -9.15 12.58 -1.52
C ILE A 9 -7.66 12.30 -1.35
N PHE A 10 -7.18 12.16 -0.11
CA PHE A 10 -5.74 12.02 0.20
C PHE A 10 -4.85 13.10 -0.44
N GLY A 11 -5.37 14.33 -0.56
CA GLY A 11 -4.66 15.44 -1.20
C GLY A 11 -4.70 15.44 -2.74
N VAL A 12 -5.21 14.39 -3.37
CA VAL A 12 -5.41 14.29 -4.82
C VAL A 12 -6.74 14.93 -5.21
N ASN A 13 -6.72 15.81 -6.22
CA ASN A 13 -7.93 16.40 -6.77
C ASN A 13 -8.77 15.34 -7.50
N MET A 14 -10.07 15.32 -7.22
CA MET A 14 -11.06 14.39 -7.76
C MET A 14 -12.19 15.15 -8.44
N SER A 15 -12.60 14.68 -9.62
CA SER A 15 -13.92 15.02 -10.19
C SER A 15 -14.95 13.97 -9.77
N ALA A 16 -16.23 14.36 -9.80
CA ALA A 16 -17.32 13.43 -9.49
C ALA A 16 -17.42 12.30 -10.52
N GLU A 17 -16.95 12.52 -11.76
CA GLU A 17 -16.98 11.50 -12.83
C GLU A 17 -15.97 10.37 -12.57
N GLU A 18 -14.95 10.63 -11.73
CA GLU A 18 -13.93 9.64 -11.37
C GLU A 18 -14.41 8.69 -10.27
N ILE A 19 -15.60 8.89 -9.70
CA ILE A 19 -16.14 8.10 -8.59
C ILE A 19 -17.44 7.43 -9.01
N THR A 20 -17.46 6.10 -9.00
CA THR A 20 -18.63 5.28 -9.33
C THR A 20 -19.01 4.40 -8.15
N LEU A 21 -20.29 4.40 -7.78
CA LEU A 21 -20.83 3.46 -6.79
C LEU A 21 -21.22 2.16 -7.49
N GLY A 22 -20.63 1.05 -7.09
CA GLY A 22 -21.00 -0.29 -7.52
C GLY A 22 -22.36 -0.71 -6.95
N THR A 23 -23.00 -1.67 -7.63
CA THR A 23 -24.32 -2.21 -7.23
C THR A 23 -24.27 -3.04 -5.94
N ASP A 24 -23.07 -3.44 -5.52
CA ASP A 24 -22.75 -4.15 -4.29
C ASP A 24 -22.38 -3.20 -3.13
N GLY A 25 -22.46 -1.88 -3.35
CA GLY A 25 -22.02 -0.88 -2.38
C GLY A 25 -20.50 -0.62 -2.40
N SER A 26 -19.77 -1.20 -3.34
CA SER A 26 -18.36 -0.84 -3.58
C SER A 26 -18.25 0.58 -4.12
N VAL A 27 -17.11 1.23 -3.87
CA VAL A 27 -16.77 2.54 -4.47
C VAL A 27 -15.58 2.33 -5.39
N ILE A 28 -15.78 2.58 -6.67
CA ILE A 28 -14.78 2.48 -7.72
C ILE A 28 -14.26 3.89 -8.00
N ILE A 29 -12.96 4.09 -7.84
CA ILE A 29 -12.31 5.38 -8.05
C ILE A 29 -11.32 5.26 -9.21
N ASN A 30 -11.65 5.91 -10.32
CA ASN A 30 -10.88 5.89 -11.57
C ASN A 30 -10.08 7.19 -11.74
N ASN A 31 -9.19 7.47 -10.79
CA ASN A 31 -8.30 8.64 -10.84
C ASN A 31 -6.83 8.16 -10.97
N PRO A 32 -6.12 8.52 -12.05
CA PRO A 32 -4.76 8.02 -12.30
C PRO A 32 -3.73 8.51 -11.28
N ALA A 33 -3.90 9.73 -10.76
CA ALA A 33 -2.99 10.28 -9.76
C ALA A 33 -3.14 9.56 -8.40
N LEU A 34 -4.37 9.20 -8.01
CA LEU A 34 -4.59 8.38 -6.82
C LEU A 34 -4.02 6.97 -7.01
N ALA A 35 -4.20 6.36 -8.19
CA ALA A 35 -3.67 5.03 -8.48
C ALA A 35 -2.14 4.98 -8.34
N GLU A 36 -1.42 5.98 -8.85
CA GLU A 36 0.03 6.09 -8.68
C GLU A 36 0.44 6.26 -7.22
N LEU A 37 -0.30 7.06 -6.45
CA LEU A 37 -0.05 7.23 -5.01
C LEU A 37 -0.22 5.91 -4.24
N VAL A 38 -1.26 5.14 -4.54
CA VAL A 38 -1.49 3.83 -3.92
C VAL A 38 -0.37 2.86 -4.27
N LYS A 39 0.07 2.81 -5.54
CA LYS A 39 1.20 1.96 -5.95
C LYS A 39 2.49 2.34 -5.22
N ALA A 40 2.79 3.63 -5.10
CA ALA A 40 3.97 4.11 -4.38
C ALA A 40 3.92 3.73 -2.89
N ALA A 41 2.76 3.87 -2.25
CA ALA A 41 2.57 3.48 -0.85
C ALA A 41 2.69 1.95 -0.65
N GLN A 42 2.16 1.16 -1.58
CA GLN A 42 2.31 -0.30 -1.57
C GLN A 42 3.77 -0.70 -1.72
N LEU A 43 4.49 -0.11 -2.69
CA LEU A 43 5.91 -0.37 -2.90
C LEU A 43 6.74 -0.02 -1.66
N HIS A 44 6.48 1.14 -1.05
CA HIS A 44 7.13 1.55 0.19
C HIS A 44 6.86 0.54 1.31
N THR A 45 5.61 0.13 1.50
CA THR A 45 5.24 -0.85 2.54
C THR A 45 5.92 -2.19 2.33
N VAL A 46 5.96 -2.69 1.09
CA VAL A 46 6.66 -3.93 0.75
C VAL A 46 8.17 -3.79 1.00
N THR A 47 8.76 -2.65 0.65
CA THR A 47 10.18 -2.37 0.85
C THR A 47 10.54 -2.34 2.34
N GLU A 48 9.70 -1.71 3.17
CA GLU A 48 9.84 -1.71 4.63
C GLU A 48 9.71 -3.12 5.20
N LEU A 49 8.73 -3.90 4.76
CA LEU A 49 8.54 -5.29 5.20
C LEU A 49 9.70 -6.21 4.79
N MET A 50 10.30 -5.98 3.62
CA MET A 50 11.48 -6.73 3.17
C MET A 50 12.75 -6.28 3.86
N SER A 51 12.91 -4.98 4.11
CA SER A 51 14.07 -4.42 4.83
C SER A 51 14.04 -4.78 6.32
N ALA A 52 12.84 -4.96 6.88
CA ALA A 52 12.66 -5.50 8.22
C ALA A 52 13.01 -7.00 8.33
N ARG A 53 13.38 -7.70 7.24
CA ARG A 53 13.83 -9.11 7.23
C ARG A 53 15.24 -9.36 7.81
N ASP A 54 15.68 -8.54 8.76
CA ASP A 54 16.43 -9.03 9.93
C ASP A 54 15.44 -9.49 11.02
N VAL A 55 14.35 -10.16 10.60
CA VAL A 55 13.44 -10.80 11.54
C VAL A 55 14.17 -12.02 12.09
N ASN A 56 14.80 -11.84 13.25
CA ASN A 56 15.06 -12.91 14.19
C ASN A 56 13.70 -13.49 14.60
N VAL A 57 13.15 -14.37 13.78
CA VAL A 57 12.07 -15.28 14.16
C VAL A 57 12.69 -16.20 15.20
N GLY A 58 12.69 -15.74 16.46
CA GLY A 58 13.06 -16.56 17.59
C GLY A 58 12.18 -17.80 17.55
N CYS A 59 12.75 -18.93 17.12
CA CYS A 59 12.10 -20.23 17.16
C CYS A 59 11.64 -20.47 18.59
N PRO A 60 10.33 -20.46 18.89
CA PRO A 60 9.87 -20.89 20.17
C PRO A 60 10.09 -22.40 20.20
N THR A 61 10.71 -22.86 21.29
CA THR A 61 10.79 -24.27 21.72
C THR A 61 11.69 -25.21 20.91
N GLY A 62 12.88 -25.42 21.46
CA GLY A 62 13.36 -26.77 21.75
C GLY A 62 13.60 -27.68 20.55
N ASN A 63 14.57 -27.33 19.71
CA ASN A 63 15.60 -28.28 19.28
C ASN A 63 16.74 -27.55 18.58
N VAL A 64 17.96 -27.88 19.00
CA VAL A 64 19.22 -27.32 18.55
C VAL A 64 19.45 -27.73 17.09
N TYR A 65 19.12 -26.85 16.15
CA TYR A 65 19.76 -26.88 14.83
C TYR A 65 20.36 -25.49 14.58
N LYS A 66 21.69 -25.48 14.63
CA LYS A 66 22.56 -24.33 14.37
C LYS A 66 22.12 -23.59 13.11
N CYS A 67 21.57 -22.38 13.25
CA CYS A 67 21.59 -21.39 12.18
C CYS A 67 22.97 -20.72 12.19
N SER A 68 23.99 -21.42 11.69
CA SER A 68 25.26 -20.81 11.32
C SER A 68 25.14 -20.33 9.88
N GLY A 69 24.83 -19.05 9.71
CA GLY A 69 25.00 -18.33 8.46
C GLY A 69 26.00 -17.20 8.69
N THR A 70 27.28 -17.49 8.55
CA THR A 70 28.33 -16.48 8.43
C THR A 70 28.14 -15.80 7.07
N LEU A 71 27.89 -14.49 7.05
CA LEU A 71 28.10 -13.67 5.86
C LEU A 71 29.61 -13.45 5.75
N GLU A 72 30.26 -14.10 4.77
CA GLU A 72 31.56 -13.66 4.26
C GLU A 72 31.41 -12.34 3.48
#